data_AF-A0A5J4RQX7-F1
#
_entry.id   AF-A0A5J4RQX7-F1
#
_cell.length_a   1.000
_cell.length_b   1.000
_cell.length_c   1.000
_cell.angle_alpha   90.00
_cell.angle_beta   90.00
_cell.angle_gamma   90.00
#
_symmetry.space_group_name_H-M   'P 1'
#
loop_
_entity.id
_entity.type
_entity.pdbx_description
1 polymer ?
#
loop_
_entity_poly.entity_id
_entity_poly.type
_entity_poly.pdbx_seq_one_letter_code
_entity_poly.pdbx_strand_id
1 'polypeptide(L)'
;GTHGEKGYVTQHSVLGKLHFDQIYTCGPKPMMKAIAQYAKANSISCEVSLENTMSCGIGACLCCVENTTEGHLCVCKEGPVFNINKLLW
;
A
#
# COMPACT_ATOMS: atom_id res chain seq x y z
N GLY A 1 13.21 8.78 -12.94
CA GLY A 1 13.27 10.25 -12.78
C GLY A 1 14.41 10.82 -13.61
N THR A 2 14.80 12.06 -13.34
CA THR A 2 16.00 12.69 -13.94
C THR A 2 17.30 12.27 -13.24
N HIS A 3 17.20 11.67 -12.06
CA HIS A 3 18.32 11.18 -11.25
C HIS A 3 18.06 9.75 -10.81
N GLY A 4 19.14 9.01 -10.52
CA GLY A 4 19.08 7.61 -10.07
C GLY A 4 18.70 6.63 -11.17
N GLU A 5 18.18 5.47 -10.78
CA GLU A 5 17.69 4.46 -11.73
C GLU A 5 16.45 4.96 -12.47
N LYS A 6 16.41 4.75 -13.78
CA LYS A 6 15.32 5.24 -14.63
C LYS A 6 14.18 4.22 -14.67
N GLY A 7 13.03 4.59 -14.11
CA GLY A 7 11.82 3.77 -14.14
C GLY A 7 10.89 4.07 -12.97
N TYR A 8 9.91 3.18 -12.77
CA TYR A 8 9.11 3.12 -11.55
C TYR A 8 9.84 2.34 -10.45
N VAL A 9 9.37 2.48 -9.22
CA VAL A 9 9.96 1.77 -8.05
C VAL A 9 9.93 0.25 -8.21
N THR A 10 8.89 -0.27 -8.87
CA THR A 10 8.73 -1.70 -9.19
C THR A 10 9.70 -2.21 -10.28
N GLN A 11 10.43 -1.32 -10.95
CA GLN A 11 11.42 -1.65 -11.98
C GLN A 11 12.86 -1.52 -11.45
N HIS A 12 13.04 -1.26 -10.16
CA HIS A 12 14.36 -1.07 -9.58
C HIS A 12 15.15 -2.38 -9.60
N SER A 13 16.41 -2.32 -10.03
CA SER A 13 17.29 -3.48 -10.22
C SER A 13 17.51 -4.34 -8.97
N VAL A 14 17.27 -3.80 -7.78
CA VAL A 14 17.39 -4.51 -6.50
C VAL A 14 16.32 -5.60 -6.35
N LEU A 15 15.12 -5.41 -6.90
CA LEU A 15 14.02 -6.37 -6.78
C LEU A 15 14.34 -7.74 -7.41
N GLY A 16 15.20 -7.77 -8.45
CA GLY A 16 15.64 -9.02 -9.07
C GLY A 16 16.92 -9.63 -8.49
N LYS A 17 17.58 -8.94 -7.54
CA LYS A 17 18.90 -9.34 -7.00
C LYS A 17 18.84 -9.80 -5.55
N LEU A 18 17.88 -9.29 -4.78
CA LEU A 18 17.74 -9.57 -3.37
C LEU A 18 16.38 -10.21 -3.07
N HIS A 19 16.38 -11.10 -2.09
CA HIS A 19 15.16 -11.60 -1.47
C HIS A 19 14.76 -10.67 -0.31
N PHE A 20 13.46 -10.43 -0.15
CA PHE A 20 12.91 -9.62 0.94
C PHE A 20 11.88 -10.44 1.70
N ASP A 21 11.95 -10.40 3.02
CA ASP A 21 10.96 -11.05 3.87
C ASP A 21 9.73 -10.16 4.12
N GLN A 22 9.91 -8.84 3.99
CA GLN A 22 8.90 -7.84 4.31
C GLN A 22 9.05 -6.58 3.44
N ILE A 23 7.92 -6.03 2.98
CA ILE A 23 7.84 -4.79 2.20
C ILE A 23 6.93 -3.78 2.91
N TYR A 24 7.39 -2.54 3.02
CA TYR A 24 6.60 -1.41 3.50
C TYR A 24 6.54 -0.34 2.42
N THR A 25 5.35 0.21 2.16
CA THR A 25 5.22 1.28 1.15
C THR A 25 4.22 2.35 1.59
N CYS A 26 4.52 3.58 1.22
CA CYS A 26 3.61 4.72 1.25
C CYS A 26 3.73 5.46 -0.09
N GLY A 27 2.65 6.08 -0.55
CA GLY A 27 2.65 6.85 -1.80
C GLY A 27 1.38 6.67 -2.61
N PRO A 28 1.40 7.02 -3.91
CA PRO A 28 0.20 7.00 -4.73
C PRO A 28 -0.45 5.61 -4.80
N LYS A 29 -1.78 5.53 -4.74
CA LYS A 29 -2.53 4.26 -4.80
C LYS A 29 -2.12 3.35 -5.97
N PRO A 30 -1.86 3.84 -7.20
CA PRO A 30 -1.36 2.99 -8.29
C PRO A 30 0.01 2.37 -8.00
N MET A 31 0.90 3.11 -7.35
CA MET A 31 2.22 2.61 -6.95
C MET A 31 2.09 1.52 -5.90
N MET A 32 1.27 1.74 -4.87
CA MET A 32 1.04 0.74 -3.82
C MET A 32 0.37 -0.52 -4.36
N LYS A 33 -0.57 -0.39 -5.31
CA LYS A 33 -1.16 -1.54 -6.03
C LYS A 33 -0.12 -2.37 -6.77
N ALA A 34 0.79 -1.70 -7.49
CA ALA A 34 1.84 -2.40 -8.22
C ALA A 34 2.81 -3.15 -7.28
N ILE A 35 3.15 -2.54 -6.14
CA ILE A 35 3.98 -3.20 -5.10
C ILE A 35 3.22 -4.35 -4.44
N ALA A 36 1.93 -4.19 -4.15
CA ALA A 36 1.10 -5.26 -3.57
C ALA A 36 1.00 -6.48 -4.50
N GLN A 37 0.86 -6.26 -5.81
CA GLN A 37 0.87 -7.33 -6.81
C GLN A 37 2.24 -8.03 -6.85
N TYR A 38 3.33 -7.27 -6.84
CA TYR A 38 4.69 -7.82 -6.78
C TYR A 38 4.90 -8.67 -5.51
N ALA A 39 4.49 -8.16 -4.35
CA ALA A 39 4.60 -8.85 -3.08
C ALA A 39 3.77 -10.14 -3.06
N LYS A 40 2.51 -10.10 -3.55
CA LYS A 40 1.66 -11.30 -3.71
C LYS A 40 2.30 -12.35 -4.61
N ALA A 41 2.86 -11.94 -5.76
CA ALA A 41 3.49 -12.87 -6.70
C ALA A 41 4.73 -13.57 -6.11
N ASN A 42 5.47 -12.88 -5.25
CA ASN A 42 6.67 -13.42 -4.60
C ASN A 42 6.40 -13.98 -3.19
N SER A 43 5.14 -14.05 -2.75
CA SER A 43 4.74 -14.49 -1.39
C SER A 43 5.45 -13.72 -0.26
N ILE A 44 5.67 -12.42 -0.45
CA ILE A 44 6.33 -11.53 0.53
C ILE A 44 5.27 -10.80 1.34
N SER A 45 5.46 -10.72 2.65
CA SER A 45 4.57 -9.94 3.52
C SER A 45 4.70 -8.44 3.22
N CYS A 46 3.57 -7.76 3.05
CA CYS A 46 3.59 -6.34 2.67
C CYS A 46 2.52 -5.53 3.39
N GLU A 47 2.93 -4.35 3.85
CA GLU A 47 2.07 -3.35 4.49
C GLU A 47 2.11 -2.03 3.72
N VAL A 48 0.94 -1.41 3.59
CA VAL A 48 0.76 -0.17 2.85
C VAL A 48 0.13 0.88 3.75
N SER A 49 0.65 2.10 3.69
CA SER A 49 0.04 3.26 4.35
C SER A 49 -0.89 3.98 3.38
N LEU A 50 -2.20 3.89 3.62
CA LEU A 50 -3.22 4.48 2.77
C LEU A 50 -3.40 5.98 3.05
N GLU A 51 -3.58 6.73 1.96
CA GLU A 51 -3.94 8.14 1.99
C GLU A 51 -5.32 8.30 1.33
N ASN A 52 -6.38 8.18 2.13
CA ASN A 52 -7.75 8.46 1.69
C ASN A 52 -8.14 9.90 2.07
N THR A 53 -9.10 10.49 1.36
CA THR A 53 -9.56 11.85 1.69
C THR A 53 -10.15 11.88 3.09
N MET A 54 -9.53 12.66 3.98
CA MET A 54 -9.93 12.80 5.37
C MET A 54 -10.52 14.20 5.62
N SER A 55 -11.53 14.27 6.47
CA SER A 55 -12.08 15.52 7.02
C SER A 55 -11.93 15.56 8.54
N CYS A 56 -12.59 14.67 9.26
CA CYS A 56 -12.54 14.69 10.74
C CYS A 56 -11.29 14.04 11.36
N GLY A 57 -10.63 13.09 10.67
CA GLY A 57 -9.45 12.37 11.18
C GLY A 57 -9.68 11.42 12.36
N ILE A 58 -10.91 11.31 12.89
CA ILE A 58 -11.24 10.53 14.11
C ILE A 58 -12.31 9.47 13.90
N GLY A 59 -12.69 9.18 12.65
CA GLY A 59 -13.70 8.18 12.30
C GLY A 59 -15.15 8.63 12.45
N ALA A 60 -15.43 9.92 12.68
CA ALA A 60 -16.78 10.46 12.81
C ALA A 60 -17.46 10.78 11.45
N CYS A 61 -16.70 11.33 10.48
CA CYS A 61 -17.24 11.73 9.17
C CYS A 61 -17.53 10.54 8.25
N LEU A 62 -16.92 9.37 8.50
CA LEU A 62 -16.93 8.19 7.62
C LEU A 62 -16.52 8.45 6.15
N CYS A 63 -15.78 9.54 5.93
CA CYS A 63 -15.39 10.01 4.60
C CYS A 63 -14.13 9.32 4.05
N CYS A 64 -13.28 8.79 4.93
CA CYS A 64 -12.02 8.12 4.57
C CYS A 64 -12.15 6.58 4.61
N VAL A 65 -13.19 6.02 4.00
CA VAL A 65 -13.44 4.57 4.02
C VAL A 65 -12.63 3.86 2.94
N GLU A 66 -12.06 2.70 3.27
CA GLU A 66 -11.48 1.76 2.30
C GLU A 66 -12.23 0.41 2.39
N ASN A 67 -12.40 -0.23 1.23
CA ASN A 67 -13.02 -1.54 1.14
C ASN A 67 -11.96 -2.62 1.41
N THR A 68 -12.22 -3.43 2.42
CA THR A 68 -11.34 -4.51 2.88
C THR A 68 -12.09 -5.85 2.90
N THR A 69 -11.36 -6.94 3.10
CA THR A 69 -11.94 -8.28 3.31
C THR A 69 -12.78 -8.36 4.59
N GLU A 70 -12.55 -7.45 5.55
CA GLU A 70 -13.26 -7.35 6.82
C GLU A 70 -14.44 -6.35 6.75
N GLY A 71 -14.72 -5.81 5.56
CA GLY A 71 -15.78 -4.83 5.31
C GLY A 71 -15.24 -3.41 5.05
N HIS A 72 -16.05 -2.41 5.37
CA HIS A 72 -15.75 -1.00 5.14
C HIS A 72 -15.08 -0.37 6.37
N LEU A 73 -13.77 -0.11 6.30
CA LEU A 73 -13.00 0.40 7.44
C LEU A 73 -12.61 1.86 7.23
N CYS A 74 -12.62 2.67 8.28
CA CYS A 74 -12.17 4.07 8.19
C CYS A 74 -10.65 4.14 8.34
N VAL A 75 -9.96 4.58 7.30
CA VAL A 75 -8.50 4.67 7.26
C VAL A 75 -7.94 5.52 8.41
N CYS A 76 -8.62 6.60 8.83
CA CYS A 76 -8.14 7.45 9.92
C CYS A 76 -8.26 6.83 11.33
N LYS A 77 -9.06 5.78 11.51
CA LYS A 77 -9.33 5.18 12.82
C LYS A 77 -8.82 3.74 12.92
N GLU A 78 -9.11 2.93 11.90
CA GLU A 78 -8.67 1.53 11.81
C GLU A 78 -7.34 1.37 11.05
N GLY A 79 -6.93 2.39 10.27
CA GLY A 79 -5.66 2.43 9.55
C GLY A 79 -4.60 3.30 10.23
N PRO A 80 -3.74 4.02 9.47
CA PRO A 80 -3.66 4.09 8.00
C PRO A 80 -2.89 2.91 7.38
N VAL A 81 -2.22 2.10 8.18
CA VAL A 81 -1.40 0.97 7.73
C VAL A 81 -2.25 -0.28 7.65
N PHE A 82 -2.27 -0.90 6.47
CA PHE A 82 -2.99 -2.14 6.22
C PHE A 82 -2.08 -3.17 5.56
N ASN A 83 -2.25 -4.43 5.94
CA ASN A 83 -1.65 -5.55 5.21
C ASN A 83 -2.36 -5.72 3.86
N ILE A 84 -1.60 -5.98 2.79
CA ILE A 84 -2.14 -6.11 1.44
C ILE A 84 -3.15 -7.25 1.27
N ASN A 85 -3.15 -8.25 2.16
CA ASN A 85 -4.12 -9.35 2.15
C ASN A 85 -5.49 -8.92 2.69
N LYS A 86 -5.57 -7.81 3.43
CA LYS A 86 -6.84 -7.23 3.87
C LYS A 86 -7.47 -6.34 2.80
N LEU A 87 -6.70 -5.87 1.83
CA LEU A 87 -7.17 -4.96 0.78
C LEU A 87 -7.69 -5.75 -0.42
N LEU A 88 -8.77 -5.26 -1.03
CA LEU A 88 -9.42 -5.92 -2.17
C LEU A 88 -8.65 -5.77 -3.51
N TRP A 89 -7.45 -5.20 -3.49
CA TRP A 89 -6.66 -4.90 -4.69
C TRP A 89 -5.23 -5.41 -4.63
#